data_AF-A0A3N5S1N5-F1
#
_entry.id   AF-A0A3N5S1N5-F1
#
_cell.length_a   1.000
_cell.length_b   1.000
_cell.length_c   1.000
_cell.angle_alpha   90.00
_cell.angle_beta   90.00
_cell.angle_gamma   90.00
#
_symmetry.space_group_name_H-M   'P 1'
#
loop_
_entity.id
_entity.type
_entity.pdbx_description
1 polymer ?
#
loop_
_entity_poly.entity_id
_entity_poly.type
_entity_poly.pdbx_seq_one_letter_code
_entity_poly.pdbx_strand_id
1 'polypeptide(L)'
;MLDIYIMVFGAFLLFMGGIEVLAPLRVLSLWQRWIGHRLFFLHGAVLIATGLPLTCAGGSTTGRIIFSLGLLLVFAGPFILVYADRVRALFLAATSDMDSSAAHRLILFDAVLRIVAGLLMIYASAGSFGF
;
A
#
# COMPACT_ATOMS: atom_id res chain seq x y z
N MET A 1 -18.14 11.36 4.44
CA MET A 1 -17.28 11.37 3.23
C MET A 1 -15.94 10.71 3.50
N LEU A 2 -15.24 11.09 4.58
CA LEU A 2 -14.01 10.43 5.00
C LEU A 2 -14.21 8.94 5.33
N ASP A 3 -15.29 8.58 6.03
CA ASP A 3 -15.58 7.16 6.36
C ASP A 3 -15.77 6.31 5.10
N ILE A 4 -16.55 6.81 4.13
CA ILE A 4 -16.74 6.14 2.83
C ILE A 4 -15.39 5.97 2.12
N TYR A 5 -14.53 7.00 2.15
CA TYR A 5 -13.19 6.91 1.57
C TYR A 5 -12.36 5.82 2.26
N ILE A 6 -12.32 5.80 3.59
CA ILE A 6 -11.58 4.80 4.39
C ILE A 6 -12.11 3.39 4.09
N MET A 7 -13.42 3.21 4.02
CA MET A 7 -14.06 1.94 3.68
C MET A 7 -13.67 1.47 2.28
N VAL A 8 -13.78 2.33 1.26
CA VAL A 8 -13.44 2.00 -0.14
C VAL A 8 -11.95 1.70 -0.27
N PHE A 9 -11.09 2.49 0.36
CA PHE A 9 -9.64 2.27 0.36
C PHE A 9 -9.28 0.96 1.07
N GLY A 10 -9.93 0.65 2.21
CA GLY A 10 -9.76 -0.62 2.90
C GLY A 10 -10.22 -1.83 2.09
N ALA A 11 -11.35 -1.72 1.39
CA ALA A 11 -11.84 -2.75 0.48
C ALA A 11 -10.90 -2.96 -0.70
N PHE A 12 -10.31 -1.89 -1.24
CA PHE A 12 -9.29 -1.97 -2.28
C PHE A 12 -8.03 -2.69 -1.79
N LEU A 13 -7.55 -2.40 -0.57
CA LEU A 13 -6.39 -3.10 0.01
C LEU A 13 -6.67 -4.59 0.24
N LEU A 14 -7.86 -4.94 0.72
CA LEU A 14 -8.30 -6.34 0.85
C LEU A 14 -8.28 -7.06 -0.49
N PHE A 15 -8.85 -6.43 -1.53
CA PHE A 15 -8.89 -6.99 -2.87
C PHE A 15 -7.48 -7.21 -3.44
N MET A 16 -6.61 -6.21 -3.32
CA MET A 16 -5.22 -6.29 -3.76
C MET A 16 -4.43 -7.36 -3.01
N GLY A 17 -4.56 -7.42 -1.67
CA GLY A 17 -3.91 -8.46 -0.87
C GLY A 17 -4.44 -9.86 -1.21
N GLY A 18 -5.74 -10.00 -1.51
CA GLY A 18 -6.32 -11.25 -2.01
C GLY A 18 -5.67 -11.71 -3.32
N ILE A 19 -5.46 -10.80 -4.28
CA ILE A 19 -4.76 -11.10 -5.54
C ILE A 19 -3.32 -11.55 -5.26
N GLU A 20 -2.63 -10.91 -4.32
CA GLU A 20 -1.25 -11.25 -3.94
C GLU A 20 -1.12 -12.62 -3.29
N VAL A 21 -2.10 -13.03 -2.48
CA VAL A 21 -2.16 -14.40 -1.93
C VAL A 21 -2.38 -15.43 -3.03
N LEU A 22 -3.26 -15.14 -4.00
CA LEU A 22 -3.61 -16.09 -5.07
C LEU A 22 -2.50 -16.26 -6.11
N ALA A 23 -1.76 -15.20 -6.43
CA ALA A 23 -0.79 -15.21 -7.53
C ALA A 23 0.49 -14.42 -7.22
N PRO A 24 1.25 -14.75 -6.16
CA PRO A 24 2.33 -13.91 -5.64
C PRO A 24 3.43 -13.64 -6.67
N LEU A 25 3.89 -14.67 -7.40
CA LEU A 25 4.95 -14.52 -8.41
C LEU A 25 4.51 -13.67 -9.61
N ARG A 26 3.22 -13.72 -9.97
CA ARG A 26 2.68 -12.86 -11.04
C ARG A 26 2.59 -11.42 -10.58
N VAL A 27 2.21 -11.18 -9.32
CA VAL A 27 2.18 -9.83 -8.76
C VAL A 27 3.59 -9.26 -8.64
N LEU A 28 4.59 -10.06 -8.26
CA LEU A 28 5.97 -9.60 -8.25
C LEU A 28 6.45 -9.14 -9.64
N SER A 29 6.13 -9.90 -10.70
CA SER A 29 6.54 -9.50 -12.06
C SER A 29 5.81 -8.24 -12.54
N LEU A 30 4.55 -8.04 -12.13
CA LEU A 30 3.83 -6.78 -12.35
C LEU A 30 4.49 -5.62 -11.61
N TRP A 31 4.91 -5.83 -10.36
CA TRP A 31 5.67 -4.84 -9.58
C TRP A 31 7.00 -4.48 -10.23
N GLN A 32 7.78 -5.48 -10.66
CA GLN A 32 9.03 -5.27 -11.39
C GLN A 32 8.81 -4.47 -12.68
N ARG A 33 7.75 -4.77 -13.43
CA ARG A 33 7.39 -4.02 -14.64
C ARG A 33 6.98 -2.58 -14.33
N TRP A 34 6.20 -2.37 -13.27
CA TRP A 34 5.74 -1.05 -12.86
C TRP A 34 6.90 -0.18 -12.35
N ILE A 35 7.71 -0.70 -11.44
CA ILE A 35 8.89 -0.01 -10.90
C ILE A 35 9.94 0.24 -12.00
N GLY A 36 10.08 -0.69 -12.94
CA GLY A 36 10.94 -0.54 -14.11
C GLY A 36 10.49 0.56 -15.09
N HIS A 37 9.24 1.01 -15.02
CA HIS A 37 8.70 1.99 -15.96
C HIS A 37 9.22 3.41 -15.70
N ARG A 38 9.40 4.20 -16.78
CA ARG A 38 9.87 5.60 -16.69
C ARG A 38 8.95 6.50 -15.84
N LEU A 39 7.67 6.17 -15.78
CA LEU A 39 6.67 6.92 -15.01
C LEU A 39 6.53 6.47 -13.55
N PHE A 40 7.43 5.63 -13.04
CA PHE A 40 7.35 5.17 -11.64
C PHE A 40 7.33 6.33 -10.63
N PHE A 41 7.93 7.49 -10.94
CA PHE A 41 7.84 8.68 -10.08
C PHE A 41 6.39 9.10 -9.80
N LEU A 42 5.44 8.89 -10.73
CA LEU A 42 4.02 9.17 -10.53
C LEU A 42 3.40 8.33 -9.40
N HIS A 43 3.99 7.17 -9.09
CA HIS A 43 3.57 6.37 -7.96
C HIS A 43 3.68 7.16 -6.66
N GLY A 44 4.73 7.99 -6.51
CA GLY A 44 4.87 8.89 -5.37
C GLY A 44 3.75 9.92 -5.27
N ALA A 45 3.29 10.48 -6.40
CA ALA A 45 2.13 11.38 -6.42
C ALA A 45 0.84 10.64 -6.02
N VAL A 46 0.65 9.40 -6.47
CA VAL A 46 -0.48 8.55 -6.07
C VAL A 46 -0.46 8.26 -4.57
N LEU A 47 0.72 7.98 -3.97
CA LEU A 47 0.86 7.80 -2.53
C LEU A 47 0.46 9.05 -1.75
N ILE A 48 0.85 10.24 -2.21
CA ILE A 48 0.43 11.51 -1.55
C ILE A 48 -1.09 11.68 -1.67
N ALA A 49 -1.63 11.53 -2.88
CA ALA A 49 -3.05 11.75 -3.15
C ALA A 49 -3.95 10.79 -2.35
N THR A 50 -3.51 9.54 -2.17
CA THR A 50 -4.24 8.53 -1.40
C THR A 50 -3.96 8.61 0.11
N GLY A 51 -2.77 9.01 0.51
CA GLY A 51 -2.42 9.15 1.93
C GLY A 51 -3.04 10.39 2.59
N LEU A 52 -3.16 11.51 1.86
CA LEU A 52 -3.67 12.77 2.41
C LEU A 52 -5.06 12.66 3.05
N PRO A 53 -6.08 12.04 2.42
CA PRO A 53 -7.36 11.86 3.09
C PRO A 53 -7.26 11.06 4.39
N LEU A 54 -6.37 10.08 4.47
CA LEU A 54 -6.18 9.25 5.67
C LEU A 54 -5.59 10.06 6.83
N THR A 55 -4.87 11.15 6.58
CA THR A 55 -4.36 12.04 7.65
C THR A 55 -5.46 12.89 8.29
N CYS A 56 -6.69 12.82 7.78
CA CYS A 56 -7.85 13.40 8.45
C CYS A 56 -8.51 12.45 9.45
N ALA A 57 -8.08 11.18 9.54
CA ALA A 57 -8.64 10.19 10.45
C ALA A 57 -8.18 10.44 11.90
N GLY A 58 -8.79 11.40 12.60
CA GLY A 58 -8.48 11.71 14.00
C GLY A 58 -9.61 11.32 14.97
N GLY A 59 -9.27 11.04 16.24
CA GLY A 59 -10.25 11.02 17.35
C GLY A 59 -10.40 9.69 18.10
N SER A 60 -10.17 8.54 17.47
CA SER A 60 -10.22 7.21 18.11
C SER A 60 -8.87 6.50 18.05
N THR A 61 -8.69 5.42 18.83
CA THR A 61 -7.45 4.60 18.78
C THR A 61 -7.20 4.06 17.37
N THR A 62 -8.24 3.51 16.73
CA THR A 62 -8.16 3.00 15.35
C THR A 62 -7.94 4.14 14.35
N GLY A 63 -8.57 5.30 14.55
CA GLY A 63 -8.34 6.49 13.75
C GLY A 63 -6.87 6.93 13.77
N ARG A 64 -6.23 6.95 14.95
CA ARG A 64 -4.80 7.27 15.08
C ARG A 64 -3.90 6.34 14.27
N ILE A 65 -4.24 5.05 14.17
CA ILE A 65 -3.50 4.09 13.33
C ILE A 65 -3.65 4.46 11.85
N ILE A 66 -4.88 4.75 11.40
CA ILE A 66 -5.17 5.16 10.02
C ILE A 66 -4.46 6.47 9.69
N PHE A 67 -4.45 7.42 10.62
CA PHE A 67 -3.69 8.67 10.51
C PHE A 67 -2.20 8.41 10.32
N SER A 68 -1.59 7.54 11.14
CA SER A 68 -0.18 7.18 11.01
C SER A 68 0.13 6.49 9.68
N LEU A 69 -0.75 5.62 9.19
CA LEU A 69 -0.64 5.04 7.85
C LEU A 69 -0.69 6.14 6.78
N GLY A 70 -1.64 7.07 6.87
CA GLY A 70 -1.74 8.22 5.98
C GLY A 70 -0.46 9.04 5.92
N LEU A 71 0.13 9.35 7.08
CA LEU A 71 1.42 10.04 7.14
C LEU A 71 2.53 9.24 6.46
N LEU A 72 2.60 7.93 6.71
CA LEU A 72 3.60 7.07 6.08
C LEU A 72 3.48 7.11 4.55
N LEU A 73 2.28 6.99 3.99
CA LEU A 73 2.04 7.12 2.55
C LEU A 73 2.45 8.50 2.03
N VAL A 74 2.01 9.57 2.71
CA VAL A 74 2.31 10.96 2.31
C VAL A 74 3.80 11.24 2.32
N PHE A 75 4.56 10.74 3.31
CA PHE A 75 6.01 10.94 3.37
C PHE A 75 6.80 10.01 2.44
N ALA A 76 6.30 8.81 2.16
CA ALA A 76 6.88 7.93 1.14
C ALA A 76 6.76 8.53 -0.27
N GLY A 77 5.72 9.32 -0.53
CA GLY A 77 5.46 9.96 -1.81
C GLY A 77 6.60 10.85 -2.33
N PRO A 78 7.02 11.90 -1.60
CA PRO A 78 8.16 12.76 -1.97
C PRO A 78 9.46 11.97 -2.17
N PHE A 79 9.69 10.94 -1.35
CA PHE A 79 10.86 10.07 -1.51
C PHE A 79 10.86 9.37 -2.87
N ILE A 80 9.72 8.81 -3.29
CA ILE A 80 9.58 8.20 -4.61
C ILE A 80 9.61 9.24 -5.73
N LEU A 81 9.00 10.42 -5.55
CA LEU A 81 9.00 11.47 -6.57
C LEU A 81 10.41 11.98 -6.90
N VAL A 82 11.23 12.21 -5.86
CA VAL A 82 12.57 12.77 -6.02
C VAL A 82 13.62 11.70 -6.34
N TYR A 83 13.50 10.51 -5.75
CA TYR A 83 14.51 9.45 -5.85
C TYR A 83 14.03 8.21 -6.60
N ALA A 84 13.06 8.36 -7.51
CA ALA A 84 12.47 7.26 -8.30
C ALA A 84 13.53 6.32 -8.89
N ASP A 85 14.59 6.87 -9.50
CA ASP A 85 15.64 6.07 -10.14
C ASP A 85 16.45 5.25 -9.13
N ARG A 86 16.72 5.79 -7.94
CA ARG A 86 17.44 5.07 -6.88
C ARG A 86 16.58 3.95 -6.30
N VAL A 87 15.30 4.23 -6.04
CA VAL A 87 14.35 3.23 -5.56
C VAL A 87 14.19 2.10 -6.58
N ARG A 88 14.07 2.44 -7.87
CA ARG A 88 14.01 1.47 -8.96
C ARG A 88 15.27 0.59 -9.00
N ALA A 89 16.46 1.20 -8.97
CA ALA A 89 17.71 0.46 -9.02
C ALA A 89 17.86 -0.51 -7.82
N LEU A 90 17.55 -0.04 -6.61
CA LEU A 90 17.61 -0.86 -5.40
C LEU A 90 16.61 -2.03 -5.45
N PHE A 91 15.38 -1.77 -5.87
CA PHE A 91 14.35 -2.81 -5.96
C PHE A 91 14.68 -3.88 -7.00
N LEU A 92 15.12 -3.47 -8.20
CA LEU A 92 15.47 -4.41 -9.26
C LEU A 92 16.71 -5.24 -8.90
N ALA A 93 17.71 -4.63 -8.26
CA ALA A 93 18.88 -5.36 -7.76
C ALA A 93 18.52 -6.34 -6.63
N ALA A 94 17.67 -5.91 -5.68
CA ALA A 94 17.24 -6.79 -4.60
C ALA A 94 16.42 -7.98 -5.11
N THR A 95 15.60 -7.78 -6.14
CA THR A 95 14.72 -8.83 -6.68
C THR A 95 15.37 -9.71 -7.75
N SER A 96 16.47 -9.29 -8.38
CA SER A 96 17.20 -10.13 -9.35
C SER A 96 17.88 -11.34 -8.70
N ASP A 97 18.30 -11.17 -7.44
CA ASP A 97 19.10 -12.17 -6.72
C ASP A 97 18.23 -13.07 -5.83
N MET A 98 16.92 -12.82 -5.78
CA MET A 98 15.98 -13.59 -4.97
C MET A 98 15.60 -14.90 -5.65
N ASP A 99 15.64 -15.99 -4.88
CA ASP A 99 15.05 -17.25 -5.29
C ASP A 99 13.52 -17.16 -5.27
N SER A 100 12.85 -18.11 -5.94
CA SER A 100 11.39 -18.14 -6.04
C SER A 100 10.71 -18.27 -4.67
N SER A 101 11.38 -18.90 -3.69
CA SER A 101 10.86 -19.08 -2.34
C SER A 101 10.88 -17.80 -1.51
N ALA A 102 11.95 -16.99 -1.60
CA ALA A 102 12.02 -15.68 -0.95
C ALA A 102 11.08 -14.70 -1.63
N ALA A 103 11.00 -14.73 -2.97
CA ALA A 103 10.08 -13.91 -3.75
C ALA A 103 8.62 -14.14 -3.32
N HIS A 104 8.24 -15.41 -3.18
CA HIS A 104 6.90 -15.78 -2.70
C HIS A 104 6.64 -15.26 -1.29
N ARG A 105 7.57 -15.45 -0.36
CA ARG A 105 7.43 -15.01 1.04
C ARG A 105 7.33 -13.49 1.17
N LEU A 106 8.10 -12.75 0.38
CA LEU A 106 8.06 -11.29 0.35
C LEU A 106 6.66 -10.79 -0.05
N ILE A 107 6.10 -11.31 -1.15
CA ILE A 107 4.77 -10.91 -1.59
C ILE A 107 3.68 -11.36 -0.63
N LEU A 108 3.80 -12.56 -0.05
CA LEU A 108 2.82 -13.03 0.93
C LEU A 108 2.82 -12.15 2.19
N PHE A 109 3.99 -11.70 2.64
CA PHE A 109 4.11 -10.77 3.76
C PHE A 109 3.46 -9.43 3.46
N ASP A 110 3.73 -8.85 2.28
CA ASP A 110 3.06 -7.61 1.82
C ASP A 110 1.53 -7.79 1.73
N ALA A 111 1.07 -8.92 1.20
CA ALA A 111 -0.35 -9.25 1.10
C ALA A 111 -1.04 -9.29 2.47
N VAL A 112 -0.40 -9.93 3.46
CA VAL A 112 -0.91 -10.00 4.83
C VAL A 112 -1.01 -8.60 5.44
N LEU A 113 0.02 -7.76 5.27
CA LEU A 113 -0.02 -6.38 5.76
C LEU A 113 -1.16 -5.58 5.13
N ARG A 114 -1.38 -5.71 3.82
CA ARG A 114 -2.48 -5.05 3.12
C ARG A 114 -3.84 -5.55 3.58
N ILE A 115 -4.00 -6.86 3.77
CA ILE A 115 -5.25 -7.44 4.26
C ILE A 115 -5.57 -6.93 5.66
N VAL A 116 -4.58 -6.94 6.57
CA VAL A 116 -4.74 -6.45 7.94
C VAL A 116 -5.07 -4.97 7.96
N ALA A 117 -4.36 -4.15 7.19
CA ALA A 117 -4.65 -2.73 7.06
C ALA A 117 -6.06 -2.47 6.49
N GLY A 118 -6.46 -3.23 5.46
CA GLY A 118 -7.78 -3.13 4.84
C GLY A 118 -8.92 -3.50 5.79
N LEU A 119 -8.78 -4.60 6.53
CA LEU A 119 -9.74 -5.00 7.56
C LEU A 119 -9.85 -3.96 8.66
N LEU A 120 -8.73 -3.40 9.13
CA LEU A 120 -8.70 -2.35 10.14
C LEU A 120 -9.46 -1.10 9.68
N MET A 121 -9.29 -0.70 8.42
CA MET A 121 -9.99 0.45 7.84
C MET A 121 -11.49 0.21 7.69
N ILE A 122 -11.90 -0.97 7.22
CA ILE A 122 -13.32 -1.34 7.11
C ILE A 122 -13.96 -1.37 8.49
N TYR A 123 -13.30 -1.99 9.47
CA TYR A 123 -13.78 -2.03 10.85
C TYR A 123 -13.93 -0.63 11.45
N ALA A 124 -12.93 0.24 11.26
CA ALA A 124 -12.97 1.62 11.72
C ALA A 124 -14.14 2.39 11.13
N SER A 125 -14.44 2.17 9.84
CA SER A 125 -15.56 2.81 9.17
C SER A 125 -16.91 2.20 9.55
N ALA A 126 -17.00 0.89 9.84
CA ALA A 126 -18.26 0.25 10.24
C ALA A 126 -18.78 0.81 11.57
N GLY A 127 -17.88 1.09 12.53
CA GLY A 127 -18.24 1.68 13.82
C GLY A 127 -18.77 3.11 13.73
N SER A 128 -18.46 3.86 12.67
CA SER A 128 -19.06 5.20 12.45
C SER A 128 -20.44 5.14 11.78
N PHE A 129 -20.79 4.02 11.13
CA PHE A 129 -22.13 3.78 10.57
C PHE A 129 -23.14 3.20 11.59
N GLY A 130 -22.74 3.00 12.85
CA GLY A 130 -23.65 2.58 13.93
C GLY A 130 -23.97 1.08 13.99
N PHE A 131 -23.09 0.23 13.42
CA PHE A 131 -23.14 -1.22 13.60
C PHE A 131 -22.31 -1.68 14.80
#